data_AF-A0A7J2TL88-F1
#
_entry.id   AF-A0A7J2TL88-F1
#
_cell.length_a   1.000
_cell.length_b   1.000
_cell.length_c   1.000
_cell.angle_alpha   90.00
_cell.angle_beta   90.00
_cell.angle_gamma   90.00
#
_symmetry.space_group_name_H-M   'P 1'
#
loop_
_entity.id
_entity.type
_entity.pdbx_description
1 polymer ?
#
loop_
_entity_poly.entity_id
_entity_poly.type
_entity_poly.pdbx_seq_one_letter_code
_entity_poly.pdbx_strand_id
1 'polypeptide(L)'
;MLAYAVAGKYEEFLSKVKSLYLDVYNLTSRAMREHVQKLAEKLYQMEHIYLIGRGLGYATALEAALKIKEVSYIHAEAFAAGELKHGHLALIEKDVPVIVFMTDKKVLSNANEVKTRGDS
;
A
#
# COMPACT_ATOMS: atom_id res chain seq x y z
N MET A 1 -18.53 -20.11 4.57
CA MET A 1 -18.63 -21.58 4.76
C MET A 1 -19.97 -22.11 4.24
N LEU A 2 -21.12 -21.62 4.72
CA LEU A 2 -22.44 -22.04 4.23
C LEU A 2 -22.65 -21.82 2.71
N ALA A 3 -22.24 -20.66 2.17
CA ALA A 3 -22.38 -20.37 0.74
C ALA A 3 -21.60 -21.33 -0.19
N TYR A 4 -20.41 -21.79 0.22
CA TYR A 4 -19.61 -22.74 -0.58
C TYR A 4 -20.09 -24.18 -0.41
N ALA A 5 -20.58 -24.54 0.78
CA ALA A 5 -21.15 -25.86 1.05
C ALA A 5 -22.46 -26.09 0.29
N VAL A 6 -23.35 -25.08 0.29
CA VAL A 6 -24.62 -25.12 -0.47
C VAL A 6 -24.38 -25.13 -1.98
N ALA A 7 -23.27 -24.55 -2.46
CA ALA A 7 -22.89 -24.55 -3.88
C ALA A 7 -22.09 -25.78 -4.34
N GLY A 8 -21.83 -26.76 -3.45
CA GLY A 8 -21.02 -27.95 -3.78
C GLY A 8 -19.53 -27.65 -4.03
N LYS A 9 -19.04 -26.46 -3.67
CA LYS A 9 -17.69 -25.95 -3.95
C LYS A 9 -16.74 -26.10 -2.76
N TYR A 10 -16.83 -27.22 -2.05
CA TYR A 10 -16.09 -27.42 -0.81
C TYR A 10 -14.56 -27.46 -1.02
N GLU A 11 -14.09 -28.11 -2.08
CA GLU A 11 -12.65 -28.16 -2.40
C GLU A 11 -12.08 -26.79 -2.77
N GLU A 12 -12.83 -25.98 -3.51
CA GLU A 12 -12.45 -24.60 -3.86
C GLU A 12 -12.29 -23.74 -2.59
N PHE A 13 -13.20 -23.90 -1.63
CA PHE A 13 -13.11 -23.23 -0.34
C PHE A 13 -11.86 -23.66 0.44
N LEU A 14 -11.60 -24.96 0.56
CA LEU A 14 -10.42 -25.46 1.26
C LEU A 14 -9.12 -24.96 0.63
N SER A 15 -9.06 -24.90 -0.71
CA SER A 15 -7.92 -24.35 -1.43
C SER A 15 -7.70 -22.87 -1.10
N LYS A 16 -8.76 -22.06 -1.13
CA LYS A 16 -8.70 -20.62 -0.78
C LYS A 16 -8.26 -20.39 0.67
N VAL A 17 -8.76 -21.19 1.62
CA VAL A 17 -8.36 -21.08 3.03
C VAL A 17 -6.89 -21.44 3.21
N LYS A 18 -6.39 -22.49 2.54
CA LYS A 18 -4.97 -22.84 2.57
C LYS A 18 -4.09 -21.74 1.98
N SER A 19 -4.50 -21.15 0.85
CA SER A 19 -3.79 -20.01 0.26
C SER A 19 -3.73 -18.83 1.22
N LEU A 20 -4.88 -18.44 1.80
CA LEU A 20 -4.95 -17.34 2.75
C LEU A 20 -4.06 -17.57 3.98
N TYR A 21 -4.01 -18.80 4.49
CA TYR A 21 -3.13 -19.16 5.59
C TYR A 21 -1.65 -18.92 5.23
N LEU A 22 -1.23 -19.36 4.04
CA LEU A 22 0.14 -19.15 3.56
C LEU A 22 0.45 -17.66 3.35
N ASP A 23 -0.50 -16.89 2.81
CA ASP A 23 -0.35 -15.45 2.62
C ASP A 23 -0.15 -14.74 3.96
N VAL A 24 -0.99 -15.03 4.96
CA VAL A 24 -0.87 -14.46 6.32
C VAL A 24 0.44 -14.88 6.98
N TYR A 25 0.85 -16.15 6.83
CA TYR A 25 2.12 -16.64 7.35
C TYR A 25 3.30 -15.87 6.75
N ASN A 26 3.30 -15.66 5.43
CA ASN A 26 4.36 -14.93 4.73
C ASN A 26 4.39 -13.46 5.14
N LEU A 27 3.22 -12.81 5.26
CA LEU A 27 3.10 -11.41 5.71
C LEU A 27 3.58 -11.20 7.14
N THR A 28 3.42 -12.20 8.01
CA THR A 28 3.81 -12.12 9.43
C THR A 28 5.19 -12.73 9.70
N SER A 29 5.84 -13.26 8.67
CA SER A 29 7.14 -13.93 8.75
C SER A 29 8.25 -13.00 9.25
N ARG A 30 9.31 -13.59 9.81
CA ARG A 30 10.49 -12.86 10.27
C ARG A 30 11.12 -12.02 9.15
N ALA A 31 11.27 -12.61 7.96
CA ALA A 31 11.85 -11.91 6.81
C ALA A 31 11.05 -10.66 6.43
N MET A 32 9.71 -10.75 6.45
CA MET A 32 8.85 -9.60 6.19
C MET A 32 8.99 -8.53 7.28
N ARG A 33 9.05 -8.92 8.56
CA ARG A 33 9.28 -7.98 9.67
C ARG A 33 10.61 -7.24 9.54
N GLU A 34 11.68 -7.94 9.20
CA GLU A 34 13.01 -7.34 8.97
C GLU A 34 12.99 -6.37 7.77
N HIS A 35 12.24 -6.70 6.72
CA HIS A 35 12.06 -5.81 5.57
C HIS A 35 11.29 -4.53 5.96
N VAL A 36 10.17 -4.66 6.68
CA VAL A 36 9.37 -3.54 7.16
C VAL A 36 10.16 -2.68 8.15
N GLN A 37 10.98 -3.28 9.01
CA GLN A 37 11.85 -2.53 9.92
C GLN A 37 12.86 -1.65 9.15
N LYS A 38 13.52 -2.20 8.14
CA LYS A 38 14.44 -1.42 7.28
C LYS A 38 13.74 -0.29 6.54
N LEU A 39 12.47 -0.48 6.16
CA LEU A 39 11.68 0.58 5.56
C LEU A 39 11.36 1.67 6.60
N ALA A 40 10.94 1.28 7.81
CA ALA A 40 10.67 2.22 8.90
C ALA A 40 11.90 3.05 9.27
N GLU A 41 13.10 2.44 9.31
CA GLU A 41 14.38 3.14 9.54
C GLU A 41 14.69 4.22 8.50
N LYS A 42 14.14 4.12 7.28
CA LYS A 42 14.26 5.17 6.26
C LYS A 42 13.21 6.27 6.39
N LEU A 43 12.05 5.93 6.94
CA LEU A 43 10.89 6.81 6.96
C LEU A 43 10.75 7.62 8.25
N TYR A 44 11.33 7.17 9.38
CA TYR A 44 11.04 7.76 10.69
C TYR A 44 11.49 9.22 10.88
N GLN A 45 12.43 9.72 10.06
CA GLN A 45 12.89 11.11 10.09
C GLN A 45 12.20 12.01 9.07
N MET A 46 11.27 11.46 8.30
CA MET A 46 10.59 12.20 7.24
C MET A 46 9.50 13.07 7.85
N GLU A 47 9.44 14.34 7.47
CA GLU A 47 8.38 15.24 7.92
C GLU A 47 7.07 14.95 7.20
N HIS A 48 7.15 14.59 5.91
CA HIS A 48 6.01 14.32 5.04
C HIS A 48 6.14 12.97 4.36
N ILE A 49 5.04 12.22 4.26
CA ILE A 49 4.93 10.98 3.48
C ILE A 49 3.65 11.05 2.65
N TYR A 50 3.74 10.80 1.35
CA TYR A 50 2.56 10.74 0.49
C TYR A 50 2.23 9.32 0.09
N LEU A 51 0.94 9.01 0.00
CA LEU A 51 0.45 7.68 -0.35
C LEU A 51 -0.45 7.77 -1.57
N ILE A 52 -0.36 6.79 -2.46
CA ILE A 52 -1.10 6.81 -3.72
C ILE A 52 -1.80 5.48 -3.92
N GLY A 53 -3.07 5.54 -4.32
CA GLY A 53 -3.81 4.33 -4.67
C GLY A 53 -4.94 4.61 -5.65
N ARG A 54 -5.51 3.56 -6.23
CA ARG A 54 -6.69 3.63 -7.11
C ARG A 54 -7.70 2.56 -6.74
N GLY A 55 -8.99 2.90 -6.75
CA GLY A 55 -10.05 1.96 -6.35
C GLY A 55 -9.84 1.47 -4.92
N LEU A 56 -9.78 0.15 -4.71
CA LEU A 56 -9.47 -0.43 -3.40
C LEU A 56 -8.09 -0.03 -2.87
N GLY A 57 -7.11 0.20 -3.76
CA GLY A 57 -5.81 0.72 -3.37
C GLY A 57 -5.88 2.12 -2.76
N TYR A 58 -6.85 2.96 -3.16
CA TYR A 58 -7.01 4.30 -2.57
C TYR A 58 -7.55 4.24 -1.14
N ALA A 59 -8.55 3.37 -0.89
CA ALA A 59 -9.02 3.12 0.48
C ALA A 59 -7.89 2.59 1.38
N THR A 60 -7.02 1.74 0.83
CA THR A 60 -5.83 1.23 1.54
C THR A 60 -4.84 2.36 1.83
N ALA A 61 -4.60 3.25 0.86
CA ALA A 61 -3.72 4.41 1.03
C ALA A 61 -4.22 5.38 2.12
N LEU A 62 -5.52 5.64 2.16
CA LEU A 62 -6.15 6.48 3.20
C LEU A 62 -5.95 5.91 4.59
N GLU A 63 -6.19 4.61 4.76
CA GLU A 63 -6.00 3.93 6.05
C GLU A 63 -4.53 3.93 6.46
N ALA A 64 -3.61 3.66 5.52
CA ALA A 64 -2.18 3.71 5.80
C ALA A 64 -1.72 5.13 6.21
N ALA A 65 -2.23 6.18 5.55
CA ALA A 65 -1.96 7.57 5.93
C ALA A 65 -2.45 7.88 7.35
N LEU A 66 -3.65 7.40 7.70
CA LEU A 66 -4.21 7.55 9.04
C LEU A 66 -3.33 6.85 10.07
N LYS A 67 -2.92 5.61 9.83
CA LYS A 67 -2.09 4.86 10.77
C LYS A 67 -0.73 5.49 10.98
N ILE A 68 -0.07 5.98 9.92
CA ILE A 68 1.21 6.71 10.05
C ILE A 68 1.02 7.93 10.98
N LYS A 69 0.00 8.76 10.73
CA LYS A 69 -0.30 9.93 11.58
C LYS A 69 -0.53 9.56 13.04
N GLU A 70 -1.30 8.51 13.29
CA GLU A 70 -1.66 8.06 14.64
C GLU A 70 -0.46 7.52 15.43
N VAL A 71 0.44 6.77 14.77
CA VAL A 71 1.51 6.03 15.47
C VAL A 71 2.85 6.74 15.47
N SER A 72 3.13 7.60 14.49
CA SER A 72 4.44 8.26 14.34
C SER A 72 4.37 9.79 14.37
N TYR A 73 3.18 10.39 14.33
CA TYR A 73 2.98 11.85 14.20
C TYR A 73 3.60 12.48 12.95
N ILE A 74 4.04 11.66 11.99
CA ILE A 74 4.52 12.13 10.68
C ILE A 74 3.32 12.62 9.87
N HIS A 75 3.48 13.74 9.16
CA HIS A 75 2.44 14.20 8.25
C HIS A 75 2.29 13.20 7.10
N ALA A 76 1.12 12.55 7.02
CA ALA A 76 0.81 11.63 5.94
C ALA A 76 -0.53 11.93 5.28
N GLU A 77 -0.51 11.94 3.95
CA GLU A 77 -1.67 12.22 3.11
C GLU A 77 -1.75 11.24 1.94
N ALA A 78 -2.97 10.83 1.58
CA ALA A 78 -3.21 9.90 0.50
C ALA A 78 -3.97 10.56 -0.66
N PHE A 79 -3.51 10.30 -1.88
CA PHE A 79 -4.12 10.81 -3.11
C PHE A 79 -4.66 9.68 -3.98
N ALA A 80 -5.80 9.96 -4.63
CA ALA A 80 -6.29 9.11 -5.69
C ALA A 80 -5.37 9.25 -6.91
N ALA A 81 -4.92 8.12 -7.45
CA ALA A 81 -3.90 8.11 -8.49
C ALA A 81 -4.31 8.85 -9.78
N GLY A 82 -5.62 9.03 -10.03
CA GLY A 82 -6.13 9.82 -11.16
C GLY A 82 -5.98 11.33 -10.98
N GLU A 83 -5.94 11.82 -9.74
CA GLU A 83 -5.90 13.24 -9.41
C GLU A 83 -4.48 13.81 -9.45
N LEU A 84 -3.45 12.95 -9.44
CA LEU A 84 -2.04 13.36 -9.40
C LEU A 84 -1.69 14.45 -10.43
N LYS A 85 -2.32 14.39 -11.61
CA LYS A 85 -2.12 15.33 -12.74
C LYS A 85 -2.74 16.72 -12.54
N HIS A 86 -3.63 16.89 -11.57
CA HIS A 86 -4.39 18.13 -11.34
C HIS A 86 -3.78 19.04 -10.27
N GLY A 87 -2.61 18.70 -9.72
CA GLY A 87 -1.84 19.59 -8.84
C GLY A 87 -0.95 18.88 -7.83
N HIS A 88 -1.29 17.66 -7.45
CA HIS A 88 -0.60 16.93 -6.37
C HIS A 88 0.81 16.46 -6.76
N LEU A 89 1.08 16.32 -8.06
CA LEU A 89 2.44 16.10 -8.59
C LEU A 89 3.42 17.23 -8.21
N ALA A 90 2.95 18.44 -7.92
CA ALA A 90 3.80 19.54 -7.48
C ALA A 90 4.29 19.39 -6.04
N LEU A 91 3.60 18.59 -5.21
CA LEU A 91 3.98 18.30 -3.83
C LEU A 91 5.03 17.19 -3.72
N ILE A 92 5.27 16.46 -4.81
CA ILE A 92 6.27 15.41 -4.88
C ILE A 92 7.62 16.08 -5.17
N GLU A 93 8.26 16.51 -4.10
CA GLU A 93 9.59 17.09 -4.12
C GLU A 93 10.67 16.00 -3.97
N LYS A 94 11.91 16.38 -4.25
CA LYS A 94 13.07 15.52 -3.99
C LYS A 94 13.13 15.21 -2.49
N ASP A 95 13.41 13.96 -2.14
CA ASP A 95 13.53 13.46 -0.75
C ASP A 95 12.21 13.32 0.04
N VAL A 96 11.04 13.50 -0.59
CA VAL A 96 9.74 13.18 0.05
C VAL A 96 9.27 11.77 -0.37
N PRO A 97 9.17 10.81 0.57
CA PRO A 97 8.78 9.44 0.24
C PRO A 97 7.35 9.33 -0.28
N VAL A 98 7.18 8.48 -1.29
CA VAL A 98 5.85 8.14 -1.83
C VAL A 98 5.60 6.63 -1.79
N ILE A 99 4.54 6.21 -1.08
CA ILE A 99 4.12 4.80 -0.99
C ILE A 99 2.95 4.55 -1.94
N VAL A 100 3.10 3.59 -2.85
CA VAL A 100 2.09 3.30 -3.88
C VAL A 100 1.42 1.94 -3.67
N PHE A 101 0.10 1.95 -3.50
CA PHE A 101 -0.73 0.74 -3.39
C PHE A 101 -1.26 0.33 -4.77
N MET A 102 -0.55 -0.62 -5.38
CA MET A 102 -0.85 -1.11 -6.72
C MET A 102 -1.77 -2.33 -6.67
N THR A 103 -3.08 -2.11 -6.80
CA THR A 103 -4.07 -3.18 -7.00
C THR A 103 -4.40 -3.44 -8.48
N ASP A 104 -3.90 -2.59 -9.38
CA ASP A 104 -4.08 -2.66 -10.85
C ASP A 104 -2.79 -2.18 -11.53
N LYS A 105 -2.40 -2.83 -12.63
CA LYS A 105 -1.26 -2.44 -13.48
C LYS A 105 -1.31 -0.97 -13.94
N LYS A 106 -2.50 -0.36 -14.02
CA LYS A 106 -2.65 1.08 -14.34
C LYS A 106 -2.04 2.02 -13.29
N VAL A 107 -1.76 1.55 -12.07
CA VAL A 107 -1.08 2.34 -11.05
C VAL A 107 0.44 2.41 -11.32
N LEU A 108 0.98 1.48 -12.12
CA LEU A 108 2.39 1.43 -12.49
C LEU A 108 2.83 2.68 -13.30
N SER A 109 1.99 3.18 -14.20
CA SER A 109 2.29 4.41 -14.94
C SER A 109 2.43 5.61 -14.00
N ASN A 110 1.58 5.67 -12.98
CA ASN A 110 1.60 6.75 -12.00
C ASN A 110 2.81 6.63 -11.08
N ALA A 111 3.18 5.42 -10.66
CA ALA A 111 4.40 5.18 -9.89
C ALA A 111 5.67 5.58 -10.67
N ASN A 112 5.72 5.31 -11.97
CA ASN A 112 6.85 5.72 -12.82
C ASN A 112 6.92 7.25 -13.00
N GLU A 113 5.77 7.93 -13.12
CA GLU A 113 5.72 9.40 -13.17
C GLU A 113 6.26 10.03 -11.87
N VAL A 114 5.92 9.45 -10.71
CA VAL A 114 6.45 9.86 -9.39
C VAL A 114 7.96 9.64 -9.31
N LYS A 115 8.42 8.43 -9.66
CA LYS A 115 9.84 8.05 -9.62
C LYS A 115 10.74 8.94 -10.51
N THR A 116 10.19 9.45 -11.61
CA THR A 116 10.96 10.32 -12.52
C THR A 116 11.16 11.73 -11.95
N ARG A 117 10.46 12.09 -10.86
CA ARG A 117 10.45 13.44 -10.26
C ARG A 117 11.05 13.48 -8.86
N GLY A 118 10.73 12.49 -8.02
CA GLY A 118 11.35 12.29 -6.72
C GLY A 118 12.28 11.08 -6.79
N ASP A 119 13.59 11.30 -6.77
CA ASP A 119 14.55 10.22 -6.55
C ASP A 119 14.44 9.77 -5.08
N SER A 120 13.50 8.85 -4.77
CA SER A 120 13.50 7.91 -3.63
C SER A 120 12.23 7.05 -3.63
#